data_AF-A0AAD9QEW3-F1
#
_entry.id   AF-A0AAD9QEW3-F1
#
_cell.length_a   1.000
_cell.length_b   1.000
_cell.length_c   1.000
_cell.angle_alpha   90.00
_cell.angle_beta   90.00
_cell.angle_gamma   90.00
#
_symmetry.space_group_name_H-M   'P 1'
#
loop_
_entity.id
_entity.type
_entity.pdbx_description
1 polymer ?
#
loop_
_entity_poly.entity_id
_entity_poly.type
_entity_poly.pdbx_seq_one_letter_code
_entity_poly.pdbx_strand_id
1 'polypeptide(L)' 'MNSALQLIFVLALLSQFYFTHACQDALKSCKEIRDVGASTGDGEYWIDPANNGTHLTVFCDMKTDGENKLLPLGRK' A
#
# COMPACT_ATOMS: atom_id res chain seq x y z
N MET A 1 -13.53 18.79 -34.53
CA MET A 1 -13.69 17.83 -33.42
C MET A 1 -14.25 16.53 -33.99
N ASN A 2 -13.38 15.78 -34.63
CA ASN A 2 -13.64 14.49 -35.26
C ASN A 2 -13.97 13.43 -34.20
N SER A 3 -15.03 12.64 -34.40
CA SER A 3 -15.52 11.65 -33.43
C SER A 3 -14.46 10.63 -33.01
N ALA A 4 -13.50 10.33 -33.89
CA ALA A 4 -12.35 9.48 -33.56
C ALA A 4 -11.42 10.10 -32.50
N LEU A 5 -11.27 11.43 -32.48
CA LEU A 5 -10.40 12.13 -31.53
C LEU A 5 -11.02 12.15 -30.12
N GLN A 6 -12.35 12.21 -30.03
CA GLN A 6 -13.09 12.10 -28.77
C GLN A 6 -12.89 10.71 -28.13
N LEU A 7 -12.99 9.64 -28.92
CA LEU A 7 -12.81 8.27 -28.44
C LEU A 7 -11.38 7.99 -27.95
N ILE A 8 -10.37 8.50 -28.67
CA ILE A 8 -8.96 8.39 -28.25
C ILE A 8 -8.74 9.09 -26.90
N PHE A 9 -9.36 10.25 -26.68
CA PHE A 9 -9.25 11.00 -25.43
C PHE A 9 -9.88 10.24 -24.26
N VAL A 10 -11.04 9.63 -24.45
CA VAL A 10 -11.72 8.81 -23.42
C VAL A 10 -10.91 7.58 -23.05
N LEU A 11 -10.34 6.87 -24.02
CA LEU A 11 -9.50 5.70 -23.78
C LEU A 11 -8.18 6.06 -23.07
N ALA A 12 -7.56 7.18 -23.43
CA ALA A 12 -6.37 7.69 -22.76
C ALA A 12 -6.65 8.14 -21.32
N LEU A 13 -7.80 8.76 -21.06
CA LEU A 13 -8.22 9.09 -19.70
C LEU A 13 -8.47 7.82 -18.88
N LEU A 14 -9.21 6.84 -19.42
CA LEU A 14 -9.43 5.57 -18.72
C LEU A 14 -8.11 4.84 -18.43
N SER A 15 -7.18 4.76 -19.40
CA SER A 15 -5.88 4.12 -19.17
C SER A 15 -5.02 4.89 -18.17
N GLN A 16 -5.04 6.22 -18.20
CA GLN A 16 -4.38 7.06 -17.20
C GLN A 16 -4.98 6.82 -15.82
N PHE A 17 -6.32 6.85 -15.68
CA PHE A 17 -7.01 6.51 -14.44
C PHE A 17 -6.68 5.09 -13.93
N TYR A 18 -6.56 4.09 -14.80
CA TYR A 18 -6.12 2.74 -14.41
C TYR A 18 -4.64 2.71 -13.98
N PHE A 19 -3.78 3.48 -14.62
CA PHE A 19 -2.34 3.46 -14.37
C PHE A 19 -1.94 4.24 -13.11
N THR A 20 -2.64 5.33 -12.77
CA THR A 20 -2.34 6.09 -11.54
C THR A 20 -2.72 5.36 -10.26
N HIS A 21 -3.64 4.39 -10.30
CA HIS A 21 -4.09 3.67 -9.10
C HIS A 21 -3.33 2.36 -8.83
N ALA A 22 -2.41 1.95 -9.71
CA ALA A 22 -1.76 0.64 -9.61
C ALA A 22 -0.51 0.62 -8.70
N CYS A 23 -0.07 1.77 -8.18
CA CYS A 23 1.11 1.85 -7.31
C CYS A 23 1.09 3.12 -6.46
N GLN A 24 0.08 3.32 -5.60
CA GLN A 24 0.10 4.49 -4.72
C GLN A 24 -0.40 4.27 -3.29
N ASP A 25 -1.05 3.15 -3.02
CA ASP A 25 -1.43 2.85 -1.65
C ASP A 25 -0.38 1.89 -1.05
N ALA A 26 0.59 2.47 -0.34
CA ALA A 26 1.41 1.67 0.55
C ALA A 26 0.49 1.04 1.61
N LEU A 27 0.73 -0.24 1.91
CA LEU A 27 -0.10 -1.01 2.84
C LEU A 27 -0.14 -0.28 4.19
N LYS A 28 -1.33 -0.18 4.79
CA LYS A 28 -1.57 0.70 5.95
C LYS A 28 -1.13 0.07 7.26
N SER A 29 -0.95 -1.24 7.30
CA SER A 29 -0.59 -1.99 8.50
C SER A 29 0.07 -3.33 8.21
N CYS A 30 0.79 -3.87 9.19
CA CYS A 30 1.33 -5.24 9.18
C CYS A 30 0.27 -6.30 8.87
N LYS A 31 -0.95 -6.11 9.40
CA LYS A 31 -2.08 -7.00 9.15
C LYS A 31 -2.44 -7.02 7.66
N GLU A 32 -2.51 -5.85 7.03
CA GLU A 32 -2.83 -5.76 5.61
C GLU A 32 -1.76 -6.44 4.74
N ILE A 33 -0.47 -6.24 5.06
CA ILE A 33 0.66 -6.93 4.41
C ILE A 33 0.49 -8.46 4.50
N ARG A 34 0.05 -8.96 5.64
CA ARG A 34 -0.21 -10.39 5.84
C ARG A 34 -1.44 -10.88 5.07
N ASP A 35 -2.54 -10.15 5.16
CA ASP A 35 -3.84 -10.51 4.57
C ASP A 35 -3.76 -10.55 3.03
N VAL A 36 -2.94 -9.69 2.40
CA VAL A 36 -2.70 -9.70 0.94
C VAL A 36 -1.61 -10.68 0.51
N GLY A 37 -0.96 -11.38 1.45
CA GLY A 37 0.12 -12.33 1.15
C GLY A 37 1.45 -11.69 0.73
N ALA A 38 1.65 -10.40 1.04
CA ALA A 38 2.91 -9.68 0.78
C ALA A 38 3.96 -9.86 1.90
N SER A 39 3.60 -10.57 2.98
CA SER A 39 4.52 -10.85 4.09
C SER A 39 5.63 -11.82 3.68
N THR A 40 6.87 -11.50 4.09
CA THR A 40 8.05 -12.38 3.98
C THR A 40 8.46 -13.00 5.31
N GLY A 41 7.62 -12.86 6.35
CA GLY A 41 7.89 -13.25 7.74
C GLY A 41 8.08 -12.05 8.67
N ASP A 42 8.52 -12.31 9.90
CA ASP A 42 8.75 -11.26 10.90
C ASP A 42 9.89 -10.33 10.45
N GLY A 43 9.72 -9.02 10.62
CA GLY A 43 10.74 -8.08 10.17
C GLY A 43 10.27 -6.64 10.08
N GLU A 44 11.12 -5.78 9.54
CA GLU A 44 10.80 -4.37 9.30
C GLU A 44 10.03 -4.21 7.99
N TYR A 45 8.95 -3.44 8.05
CA TYR A 45 8.11 -3.11 6.91
C TYR A 45 7.86 -1.60 6.84
N TRP A 46 7.66 -1.15 5.61
CA TRP A 46 7.28 0.23 5.31
C TRP A 46 5.77 0.25 5.13
N ILE A 47 5.08 1.03 5.97
CA ILE A 47 3.63 1.20 5.91
C ILE A 47 3.28 2.67 5.75
N ASP A 48 2.15 2.97 5.12
CA ASP A 48 1.57 4.32 5.08
C ASP A 48 0.17 4.29 5.71
N PRO A 49 0.07 4.44 7.04
CA PRO A 49 -1.21 4.38 7.73
C PRO A 49 -2.16 5.52 7.31
N ALA A 50 -1.61 6.66 6.89
CA ALA A 50 -2.35 7.87 6.56
C ALA A 50 -2.78 7.92 5.08
N ASN A 51 -2.25 7.01 4.25
CA ASN A 51 -2.42 6.99 2.81
C ASN A 51 -2.16 8.35 2.15
N ASN A 52 -1.10 9.03 2.63
CA ASN A 52 -0.73 10.37 2.19
C ASN A 52 0.69 10.43 1.60
N GLY A 53 1.32 9.28 1.36
CA GLY A 53 2.68 9.11 0.90
C GLY A 53 3.74 9.13 2.01
N THR A 54 3.36 9.33 3.27
CA THR A 54 4.30 9.36 4.39
C THR A 54 4.48 7.97 4.95
N HIS A 55 5.66 7.40 4.70
CA HIS A 55 5.97 6.05 5.14
C HIS A 55 6.51 6.04 6.58
N LEU A 56 6.09 5.04 7.34
CA LEU A 56 6.64 4.70 8.64
C LEU A 56 7.26 3.31 8.56
N THR A 57 8.49 3.18 9.07
CA THR A 57 9.11 1.88 9.27
C THR A 57 8.66 1.31 10.61
N VAL A 58 8.09 0.10 10.58
CA VAL A 58 7.64 -0.63 11.78
C VAL A 58 8.19 -2.05 11.76
N PHE A 59 8.43 -2.62 12.94
CA PHE A 59 8.66 -4.06 13.06
C PHE A 59 7.32 -4.78 13.15
N CYS A 60 7.06 -5.69 12.21
CA CYS A 60 5.87 -6.53 12.17
C CYS A 60 6.21 -7.94 12.64
N ASP A 61 5.53 -8.39 13.70
CA ASP A 61 5.42 -9.82 14.04
C ASP A 61 4.28 -10.42 13.19
N MET A 62 4.65 -11.25 12.22
CA MET A 62 3.74 -11.83 11.23
C MET A 62 3.25 -13.22 11.63
N LYS A 63 3.85 -13.83 12.66
CA LYS A 63 3.51 -15.16 13.18
C LYS A 63 2.43 -15.13 14.25
N THR A 64 2.28 -14.03 14.96
CA THR A 64 1.25 -13.92 15.99
C THR A 64 -0.12 -13.65 15.35
N ASP A 65 -0.99 -14.65 15.33
CA ASP A 65 -2.32 -14.65 14.68
C ASP A 65 -3.39 -13.73 15.29
N GLY A 66 -2.97 -12.77 16.10
CA GLY A 66 -3.85 -11.82 16.73
C GLY A 66 -3.20 -11.36 18.00
N GLU A 67 -2.67 -10.15 18.01
CA GLU A 67 -3.30 -9.01 18.66
C GLU A 67 -2.32 -7.83 18.68
N ASN A 68 -2.82 -6.63 18.36
CA ASN A 68 -2.08 -5.39 18.25
C ASN A 68 -1.21 -5.10 19.49
N LYS A 69 0.01 -5.62 19.55
CA LYS A 69 1.04 -5.14 20.47
C LYS A 69 2.03 -4.29 19.70
N LEU A 70 1.75 -2.98 19.70
CA LEU A 70 2.77 -1.96 19.52
C LEU A 70 3.81 -2.17 20.63
N LEU A 71 4.92 -2.83 20.32
CA LEU A 71 6.10 -2.79 21.18
C LEU A 71 6.90 -1.55 20.77
N PRO A 72 6.93 -0.47 21.59
CA PRO A 72 7.88 0.61 21.34
C PRO A 72 9.28 0.00 21.39
N LEU A 73 10.06 0.18 20.32
CA LEU A 73 11.45 -0.25 20.26
C LEU A 73 12.20 0.41 21.43
N GLY A 74 12.49 -0.40 22.45
CA GLY A 74 13.29 0.00 23.59
C GLY A 74 14.71 0.27 23.13
N ARG A 75 15.17 1.51 23.36
CA ARG A 75 16.58 1.88 23.29
C ARG A 75 17.41 0.86 24.08
N LYS A 76 18.36 0.20 23.43
CA LYS A 76 19.61 -0.20 24.07
C LYS A 76 20.66 0.88 23.82
#